data_AF-A0A0S2JF12-F1
#
_entry.id   AF-A0A0S2JF12-F1
#
_cell.length_a   1.000
_cell.length_b   1.000
_cell.length_c   1.000
_cell.angle_alpha   90.00
_cell.angle_beta   90.00
_cell.angle_gamma   90.00
#
_symmetry.space_group_name_H-M   'P 1'
#
loop_
_entity.id
_entity.type
_entity.pdbx_description
1 polymer ?
#
loop_
_entity_poly.entity_id
_entity_poly.type
_entity_poly.pdbx_seq_one_letter_code
_entity_poly.pdbx_strand_id
1 'polypeptide(L)'
;MLVCDDKNQQPIATGRISPQGEISRIAVVMGYRNEKIDKFIMQGLFHIAHKLMLKEVFISSPLDKVEYFTQHDFYPIGSVYMVAGMPKQRMACAISQAVKHAEKAKYYLNH
;
A
#
# COMPACT_ATOMS: atom_id res chain seq x y z
N MET A 1 10.33 4.60 -0.45
CA MET A 1 10.52 4.70 1.01
C MET A 1 11.22 3.44 1.47
N LEU A 2 12.33 3.61 2.17
CA LEU A 2 13.07 2.54 2.81
C LEU A 2 12.90 2.74 4.33
N VAL A 3 12.62 1.68 5.06
CA VAL A 3 12.54 1.70 6.52
C VAL A 3 13.70 0.89 7.04
N CYS A 4 14.49 1.48 7.94
CA CYS A 4 15.61 0.83 8.60
C CYS A 4 15.31 0.62 10.08
N ASP A 5 15.92 -0.40 10.69
CA ASP A 5 15.85 -0.59 12.13
C ASP A 5 16.71 0.45 12.88
N ASP A 6 16.31 0.82 14.08
CA ASP A 6 17.00 1.86 14.85
C ASP A 6 18.40 1.43 15.34
N LYS A 7 18.62 0.12 15.57
CA LYS A 7 19.84 -0.37 16.22
C LYS A 7 21.02 -0.42 15.25
N ASN A 8 20.80 -1.05 14.09
CA ASN A 8 21.85 -1.36 13.13
C ASN A 8 21.67 -0.63 11.79
N GLN A 9 20.61 0.17 11.65
CA GLN A 9 20.25 0.89 10.42
C GLN A 9 20.09 -0.05 9.20
N GLN A 10 19.74 -1.31 9.44
CA GLN A 10 19.52 -2.30 8.38
C GLN A 10 18.15 -2.09 7.75
N PRO A 11 18.01 -2.21 6.42
CA PRO A 11 16.74 -2.09 5.75
C PRO A 11 15.82 -3.28 6.11
N ILE A 12 14.71 -2.98 6.78
CA ILE A 12 13.74 -3.98 7.27
C ILE A 12 12.43 -3.96 6.49
N ALA A 13 12.14 -2.87 5.78
CA ALA A 13 10.96 -2.78 4.94
C ALA A 13 11.09 -1.74 3.84
N THR A 14 10.24 -1.84 2.82
CA THR A 14 10.21 -0.93 1.68
C THR A 14 8.79 -0.72 1.17
N GLY A 15 8.57 0.41 0.51
CA GLY A 15 7.37 0.73 -0.26
C GLY A 15 7.67 1.82 -1.28
N ARG A 16 6.99 1.79 -2.43
CA ARG A 16 7.21 2.74 -3.52
C ARG A 16 5.91 3.42 -3.91
N ILE A 17 5.99 4.72 -4.21
CA ILE A 17 4.94 5.48 -4.87
C ILE A 17 5.49 6.11 -6.15
N SER A 18 4.76 6.01 -7.26
CA SER A 18 5.10 6.72 -8.50
C SER A 18 4.56 8.16 -8.47
N PRO A 19 5.06 9.08 -9.33
CA PRO A 19 4.52 10.43 -9.45
C PRO A 19 3.03 10.49 -9.85
N GLN A 20 2.49 9.41 -10.41
CA GLN A 20 1.08 9.29 -10.77
C GLN A 20 0.22 8.75 -9.61
N GLY A 21 0.82 8.31 -8.51
CA GLY A 21 0.10 7.76 -7.35
C GLY A 21 0.06 6.23 -7.28
N GLU A 22 0.85 5.51 -8.10
CA GLU A 22 0.92 4.05 -8.01
C GLU A 22 1.71 3.62 -6.79
N ILE A 23 1.04 2.99 -5.82
CA ILE A 23 1.67 2.36 -4.67
C ILE A 23 2.02 0.91 -5.02
N SER A 24 3.28 0.54 -4.83
CA SER A 24 3.83 -0.77 -5.21
C SER A 24 5.02 -1.18 -4.36
N ARG A 25 5.49 -2.42 -4.54
CA ARG A 25 6.73 -2.96 -3.92
C ARG A 25 6.75 -2.82 -2.40
N ILE A 26 5.60 -3.04 -1.75
CA ILE A 26 5.54 -3.09 -0.29
C ILE A 26 6.05 -4.46 0.17
N ALA A 27 7.05 -4.46 1.04
CA ALA A 27 7.60 -5.68 1.63
C ALA A 27 8.19 -5.39 3.01
N VAL A 28 8.02 -6.33 3.94
CA VAL A 28 8.60 -6.31 5.29
C VAL A 28 9.33 -7.63 5.52
N VAL A 29 10.56 -7.54 6.04
CA VAL A 29 11.38 -8.70 6.43
C VAL A 29 10.63 -9.52 7.47
N MET A 30 10.68 -10.85 7.35
CA MET A 30 9.83 -11.78 8.11
C MET A 30 9.87 -11.56 9.64
N GLY A 31 11.06 -11.34 10.21
CA GLY A 31 11.24 -11.11 11.65
C GLY A 31 10.53 -9.85 12.19
N TYR A 32 10.16 -8.93 11.31
CA TYR A 32 9.58 -7.62 11.65
C TYR A 32 8.09 -7.50 11.27
N ARG A 33 7.46 -8.56 10.72
CA ARG A 33 6.06 -8.49 10.22
C ARG A 33 5.02 -8.20 11.31
N ASN A 34 5.30 -8.58 12.56
CA ASN A 34 4.39 -8.34 13.69
C ASN A 34 4.50 -6.93 14.29
N GLU A 35 5.41 -6.09 13.76
CA GLU A 35 5.66 -4.74 14.27
C GLU A 35 4.84 -3.65 13.56
N LYS A 36 3.87 -4.04 12.72
CA LYS A 36 2.98 -3.12 11.97
C LYS A 36 3.75 -2.11 11.10
N ILE A 37 4.91 -2.51 10.57
CA ILE A 37 5.75 -1.65 9.73
C ILE A 37 5.08 -1.32 8.39
N ASP A 38 4.25 -2.23 7.89
CA ASP A 38 3.42 -2.02 6.69
C ASP A 38 2.53 -0.77 6.83
N LYS A 39 1.95 -0.55 8.01
CA LYS A 39 1.17 0.66 8.32
C LYS A 39 2.02 1.92 8.22
N PHE A 40 3.21 1.92 8.82
CA PHE A 40 4.11 3.07 8.77
C PHE A 40 4.51 3.41 7.32
N ILE A 41 4.79 2.39 6.51
CA ILE A 41 5.07 2.58 5.08
C ILE A 41 3.88 3.25 4.40
N MET A 42 2.67 2.74 4.57
CA MET A 42 1.48 3.27 3.90
C MET A 42 1.19 4.71 4.29
N GLN A 43 1.33 5.05 5.58
CA GLN A 43 1.21 6.43 6.06
C GLN A 43 2.24 7.36 5.40
N GLY A 44 3.51 6.91 5.32
CA GLY A 44 4.56 7.65 4.65
C GLY A 44 4.28 7.86 3.15
N LEU A 45 3.79 6.83 2.45
CA LEU A 45 3.44 6.93 1.03
C LEU A 45 2.24 7.85 0.78
N PHE A 46 1.22 7.82 1.64
CA PHE A 46 0.10 8.76 1.55
C PHE A 46 0.52 10.20 1.84
N HIS A 47 1.41 10.42 2.80
CA HIS A 47 1.99 11.74 3.05
C HIS A 47 2.77 12.27 1.85
N ILE A 48 3.53 11.41 1.17
CA ILE A 48 4.21 11.77 -0.09
C ILE A 48 3.18 12.12 -1.17
N ALA A 49 2.11 11.32 -1.35
CA ALA A 49 1.05 11.62 -2.31
C ALA A 49 0.37 12.98 -2.05
N HIS A 50 0.13 13.29 -0.77
CA HIS A 50 -0.43 14.58 -0.36
C HIS A 50 0.52 15.74 -0.68
N LYS A 51 1.82 15.59 -0.42
CA LYS A 51 2.85 16.58 -0.80
C LYS A 51 2.96 16.78 -2.31
N LEU A 52 2.71 15.74 -3.09
CA LEU A 52 2.65 15.79 -4.54
C LEU A 52 1.31 16.34 -5.07
N MET A 53 0.38 16.74 -4.19
CA MET A 53 -0.96 17.24 -4.53
C MET A 53 -1.76 16.27 -5.41
N LEU A 54 -1.52 14.97 -5.23
CA LEU A 54 -2.29 13.93 -5.94
C LEU A 54 -3.71 13.88 -5.38
N LYS A 55 -4.69 13.77 -6.28
CA LYS A 55 -6.10 13.60 -5.88
C LYS A 55 -6.37 12.20 -5.34
N GLU A 56 -5.65 11.22 -5.87
CA GLU A 56 -5.84 9.81 -5.57
C GLU A 56 -4.52 9.02 -5.65
N VAL A 57 -4.57 7.82 -5.07
CA VAL A 57 -3.54 6.80 -5.19
C VAL A 57 -4.16 5.52 -5.72
N PHE A 58 -3.36 4.65 -6.33
CA PHE A 58 -3.85 3.38 -6.82
C PHE A 58 -2.86 2.24 -6.60
N ILE A 59 -3.39 1.03 -6.54
CA ILE A 59 -2.66 -0.22 -6.29
C ILE A 59 -3.08 -1.30 -7.29
N SER A 60 -2.25 -2.33 -7.38
CA SER A 60 -2.60 -3.60 -8.02
C SER A 60 -2.93 -4.63 -6.96
N SER A 61 -4.21 -4.79 -6.66
CA SER A 61 -4.71 -5.74 -5.65
C SER A 61 -4.85 -7.14 -6.26
N PRO A 62 -4.47 -8.22 -5.55
CA PRO A 62 -4.98 -9.55 -5.85
C PRO A 62 -6.52 -9.55 -5.90
N LEU A 63 -7.11 -10.37 -6.78
CA LEU A 63 -8.56 -10.37 -6.97
C LEU A 63 -9.33 -10.78 -5.70
N ASP A 64 -8.80 -11.76 -4.94
CA ASP A 64 -9.35 -12.24 -3.66
C ASP A 64 -9.31 -11.18 -2.54
N LYS A 65 -8.67 -10.05 -2.79
CA LYS A 65 -8.43 -8.94 -1.86
C LYS A 65 -9.21 -7.68 -2.19
N VAL A 66 -9.97 -7.67 -3.29
CA VAL A 66 -10.75 -6.51 -3.73
C VAL A 66 -11.74 -6.07 -2.66
N GLU A 67 -12.53 -6.99 -2.10
CA GLU A 67 -13.54 -6.68 -1.08
C GLU A 67 -12.93 -5.97 0.15
N TYR A 68 -11.77 -6.43 0.58
CA TYR A 68 -11.05 -5.82 1.69
C TYR A 68 -10.68 -4.36 1.40
N PHE A 69 -10.18 -4.08 0.20
CA PHE A 69 -9.84 -2.72 -0.20
C PHE A 69 -11.09 -1.85 -0.41
N THR A 70 -12.18 -2.43 -0.90
CA THR A 70 -13.48 -1.75 -1.01
C THR A 70 -13.98 -1.25 0.34
N GLN A 71 -13.84 -2.04 1.41
CA GLN A 71 -14.19 -1.63 2.78
C GLN A 71 -13.32 -0.48 3.33
N HIS A 72 -12.23 -0.14 2.64
CA HIS A 72 -11.33 0.97 2.95
C HIS A 72 -11.38 2.08 1.90
N ASP A 73 -12.55 2.24 1.27
CA ASP A 73 -12.86 3.28 0.27
C ASP A 73 -12.00 3.23 -1.00
N PHE A 74 -11.37 2.08 -1.29
CA PHE A 74 -10.85 1.85 -2.63
C PHE A 74 -11.95 1.41 -3.57
N TYR A 75 -11.83 1.75 -4.85
CA TYR A 75 -12.77 1.37 -5.89
C TYR A 75 -12.04 0.79 -7.10
N PRO A 76 -12.62 -0.20 -7.80
CA PRO A 76 -11.98 -0.82 -8.96
C PRO A 76 -11.88 0.17 -10.12
N ILE A 77 -10.74 0.16 -10.82
CA ILE A 77 -10.53 0.87 -12.09
C ILE A 77 -10.25 -0.15 -13.19
N GLY A 78 -11.06 -0.12 -14.24
CA GLY A 78 -10.90 -1.00 -15.40
C GLY A 78 -11.18 -2.46 -15.10
N SER A 79 -10.77 -3.34 -16.03
CA SER A 79 -11.00 -4.77 -15.95
C SER A 79 -9.94 -5.52 -15.13
N VAL A 80 -10.31 -6.70 -14.63
CA VAL A 80 -9.38 -7.67 -14.04
C VAL A 80 -8.34 -8.09 -15.08
N TYR A 81 -7.09 -8.27 -14.65
CA TYR A 81 -5.98 -8.68 -15.51
C TYR A 81 -5.06 -9.70 -14.80
N MET A 82 -4.28 -10.44 -15.59
CA MET A 82 -3.38 -11.48 -15.07
C MET A 82 -1.96 -10.96 -14.91
N VAL A 83 -1.33 -11.28 -13.77
CA VAL A 83 0.10 -11.01 -13.52
C VAL A 83 0.75 -12.27 -12.94
N ALA A 84 1.66 -12.88 -13.69
CA ALA A 84 2.38 -14.09 -13.27
C ALA A 84 1.44 -15.21 -12.76
N GLY A 85 0.32 -15.44 -13.46
CA GLY A 85 -0.66 -16.47 -13.08
C GLY A 85 -1.64 -16.07 -11.97
N MET A 86 -1.52 -14.87 -11.40
CA MET A 86 -2.47 -14.36 -10.39
C MET A 86 -3.43 -13.32 -11.00
N PRO A 87 -4.75 -13.46 -10.79
CA PRO A 87 -5.70 -12.43 -11.18
C PRO A 87 -5.59 -11.22 -10.26
N LYS A 88 -5.58 -10.03 -10.85
CA LYS A 88 -5.45 -8.76 -10.16
C LYS A 88 -6.46 -7.75 -10.66
N GLN A 89 -6.85 -6.85 -9.77
CA GLN A 89 -7.70 -5.70 -10.04
C GLN A 89 -6.94 -4.43 -9.67
N ARG A 90 -6.92 -3.45 -10.56
CA ARG A 90 -6.43 -2.11 -10.20
C ARG A 90 -7.51 -1.45 -9.34
N MET A 91 -7.09 -0.89 -8.21
CA MET A 91 -7.96 -0.24 -7.23
C MET A 91 -7.42 1.15 -6.94
N ALA A 92 -8.25 2.17 -6.91
CA ALA A 92 -7.87 3.54 -6.56
C ALA A 92 -8.60 4.04 -5.32
N CYS A 93 -8.05 5.03 -4.65
CA CYS A 93 -8.66 5.67 -3.49
C CYS A 93 -8.31 7.16 -3.48
N ALA A 94 -9.29 8.01 -3.21
CA ALA A 94 -9.05 9.43 -2.98
C ALA A 94 -8.08 9.60 -1.80
N ILE A 95 -7.11 10.50 -1.92
CA ILE A 95 -6.05 10.62 -0.91
C ILE A 95 -6.61 10.96 0.49
N SER A 96 -7.67 11.76 0.55
CA SER A 96 -8.36 12.11 1.79
C SER A 96 -8.93 10.88 2.52
N GLN A 97 -9.51 9.94 1.77
CA GLN A 97 -10.05 8.70 2.30
C GLN A 97 -8.92 7.73 2.68
N ALA A 98 -7.91 7.60 1.82
CA ALA A 98 -6.75 6.76 2.09
C ALA A 98 -6.06 7.14 3.41
N VAL A 99 -5.86 8.44 3.65
CA VAL A 99 -5.31 8.95 4.92
C VAL A 99 -6.23 8.66 6.11
N LYS A 100 -7.55 8.81 5.97
CA LYS A 100 -8.53 8.50 7.02
C LYS A 100 -8.48 7.02 7.44
N HIS A 101 -8.26 6.12 6.48
CA HIS A 101 -8.21 4.68 6.72
C HIS A 101 -6.81 4.16 7.11
N ALA A 102 -5.76 4.99 6.99
CA ALA A 102 -4.37 4.61 7.24
C ALA A 102 -4.11 4.05 8.65
N GLU A 103 -4.93 4.44 9.64
CA GLU A 103 -4.81 3.96 11.02
C GLU A 103 -5.43 2.56 11.24
N LYS A 104 -6.46 2.21 10.45
CA LYS A 104 -7.33 1.04 10.66
C LYS A 104 -7.04 -0.11 9.71
N ALA A 105 -6.58 0.20 8.51
CA ALA A 105 -6.30 -0.78 7.48
C ALA A 105 -5.04 -1.61 7.81
N LYS A 106 -5.16 -2.92 7.66
CA LYS A 106 -4.09 -3.91 7.54
C LYS A 106 -3.71 -4.08 6.06
N TYR A 107 -2.59 -3.51 5.63
CA TYR A 107 -2.27 -3.34 4.22
C TYR A 107 -1.44 -4.47 3.63
N TYR A 108 -1.68 -5.71 4.06
CA TYR A 108 -0.95 -6.91 3.65
C TYR A 108 0.41 -7.00 4.30
N LEU A 109 0.58 -7.99 5.18
CA LEU A 109 1.79 -8.80 5.43
C LEU A 109 1.64 -9.69 6.69
N ASN A 110 0.42 -10.16 7.02
CA ASN A 110 0.20 -11.13 8.10
C ASN A 110 0.50 -12.59 7.68
N HIS A 111 1.49 -12.81 6.81
CA HIS A 111 1.93 -14.14 6.40
C HIS A 111 3.34 -14.37 6.93
#